data_AF-A0A930AW46-F1
#
_entry.id   AF-A0A930AW46-F1
#
_cell.length_a   1.000
_cell.length_b   1.000
_cell.length_c   1.000
_cell.angle_alpha   90.00
_cell.angle_beta   90.00
_cell.angle_gamma   90.00
#
_symmetry.space_group_name_H-M   'P 1'
#
loop_
_entity.id
_entity.type
_entity.pdbx_description
1 polymer ?
#
loop_
_entity_poly.entity_id
_entity_poly.type
_entity_poly.pdbx_seq_one_letter_code
_entity_poly.pdbx_strand_id
1 'polypeptide(L)'
;MESTEFIKESIGTLSRTWYGELKAKILGEYLKFSFLNDEEISLNAFSEKINDYFEKLSLKTGSNFELIIKQYLSSWDALVGKYIAREHVTKKNEAPLPLPRSRKYYNYAMEIRRTRSITMRQLVDYSRVMMCLYSSVIDSNNEVIDDFDYSANFISLEKMIACMKEEKSSTIMFKKKQFDIEDLYGLDTGTFIITMIMYCFIKDNQVEGEQ
;
A
#
# COMPACT_ATOMS: atom_id res chain seq x y z
N MET A 1 -9.46 -12.70 5.25
CA MET A 1 -9.59 -11.49 6.08
C MET A 1 -10.83 -10.77 5.62
N GLU A 2 -11.72 -10.43 6.55
CA GLU A 2 -12.92 -9.63 6.27
C GLU A 2 -12.63 -8.14 6.44
N SER A 3 -13.45 -7.26 5.85
CA SER A 3 -13.25 -5.80 5.98
C SER A 3 -13.34 -5.34 7.44
N THR A 4 -14.26 -5.91 8.21
CA THR A 4 -14.44 -5.57 9.63
C THR A 4 -13.23 -5.95 10.48
N GLU A 5 -12.62 -7.10 10.21
CA GLU A 5 -11.36 -7.55 10.84
C GLU A 5 -10.22 -6.58 10.50
N PHE A 6 -10.05 -6.26 9.22
CA PHE A 6 -9.05 -5.31 8.75
C PHE A 6 -9.20 -3.94 9.42
N ILE A 7 -10.41 -3.39 9.46
CA ILE A 7 -10.69 -2.07 10.04
C ILE A 7 -10.43 -2.07 11.54
N LYS A 8 -10.87 -3.11 12.25
CA LYS A 8 -10.67 -3.24 13.68
C LYS A 8 -9.19 -3.30 14.05
N GLU A 9 -8.40 -4.06 13.29
CA GLU A 9 -6.97 -4.24 13.57
C GLU A 9 -6.11 -3.07 13.08
N SER A 10 -6.51 -2.38 12.01
CA SER A 10 -5.77 -1.24 11.45
C SER A 10 -6.23 0.11 12.00
N ILE A 11 -7.42 0.58 11.60
CA ILE A 11 -7.93 1.90 11.96
C ILE A 11 -8.31 1.94 13.44
N GLY A 12 -9.00 0.91 13.93
CA GLY A 12 -9.52 0.83 15.30
C GLY A 12 -8.46 0.87 16.40
N THR A 13 -7.19 0.70 16.06
CA THR A 13 -6.05 0.71 16.99
C THR A 13 -5.17 1.95 16.85
N LEU A 14 -5.46 2.86 15.91
CA LEU A 14 -4.64 4.04 15.68
C LEU A 14 -4.62 4.98 16.88
N SER A 15 -3.43 5.49 17.20
CA SER A 15 -3.29 6.64 18.10
C SER A 15 -4.01 7.86 17.55
N ARG A 16 -4.34 8.81 18.43
CA ARG A 16 -5.05 10.04 18.06
C ARG A 16 -4.33 10.83 16.95
N THR A 17 -3.00 10.83 16.97
CA THR A 17 -2.16 11.53 15.98
C THR A 17 -2.34 10.90 14.60
N TRP A 18 -2.13 9.58 14.47
CA TRP A 18 -2.20 8.90 13.19
C TRP A 18 -3.63 8.73 12.68
N TYR A 19 -4.61 8.66 13.57
CA TYR A 19 -6.01 8.81 13.20
C TYR A 19 -6.29 10.17 12.56
N GLY A 20 -5.79 11.26 13.15
CA GLY A 20 -5.93 12.61 12.59
C GLY A 20 -5.34 12.72 11.19
N GLU A 21 -4.14 12.17 11.00
CA GLU A 21 -3.46 12.10 9.69
C GLU A 21 -4.26 11.29 8.67
N LEU A 22 -4.73 10.09 9.03
CA LEU A 22 -5.52 9.24 8.14
C LEU A 22 -6.83 9.93 7.73
N LYS A 23 -7.51 10.54 8.71
CA LYS A 23 -8.76 11.27 8.50
C LYS A 23 -8.55 12.42 7.51
N ALA A 24 -7.52 13.23 7.71
CA ALA A 24 -7.22 14.37 6.83
C ALA A 24 -6.91 13.96 5.38
N LYS A 25 -6.31 12.79 5.16
CA LYS A 25 -5.97 12.30 3.82
C LYS A 25 -7.15 11.66 3.08
N ILE A 26 -8.11 11.11 3.80
CA ILE A 26 -9.26 10.40 3.21
C ILE A 26 -10.47 11.33 3.05
N LEU A 27 -10.74 12.20 4.02
CA LEU A 27 -11.90 13.08 3.98
C LEU A 27 -11.76 14.15 2.89
N GLY A 28 -12.88 14.48 2.25
CA GLY A 28 -12.96 15.49 1.19
C GLY A 28 -12.61 14.93 -0.19
N GLU A 29 -11.55 14.13 -0.30
CA GLU A 29 -11.08 13.55 -1.57
C GLU A 29 -11.74 12.19 -1.86
N TYR A 30 -11.71 11.26 -0.90
CA TYR A 30 -12.15 9.87 -1.11
C TYR A 30 -13.47 9.56 -0.42
N LEU A 31 -13.70 10.15 0.76
CA LEU A 31 -14.93 9.99 1.53
C LEU A 31 -15.48 11.35 1.97
N LYS A 32 -16.79 11.41 2.14
CA LYS A 32 -17.49 12.60 2.67
C LYS A 32 -18.55 12.16 3.69
N PHE A 33 -18.65 12.94 4.77
CA PHE A 33 -19.77 12.90 5.69
C PHE A 33 -20.74 14.02 5.31
N SER A 34 -22.04 13.70 5.24
CA SER A 34 -23.04 14.68 4.80
C SER A 34 -23.52 15.59 5.94
N PHE A 35 -23.39 15.14 7.19
CA PHE A 35 -24.05 15.77 8.35
C PHE A 35 -23.11 16.04 9.53
N LEU A 36 -21.88 15.50 9.51
CA LEU A 36 -20.90 15.70 10.57
C LEU A 36 -19.83 16.65 10.07
N ASN A 37 -19.45 17.61 10.91
CA ASN A 37 -18.26 18.42 10.67
C ASN A 37 -17.01 17.58 10.93
N ASP A 38 -15.89 17.92 10.29
CA ASP A 38 -14.66 17.14 10.38
C ASP A 38 -14.16 16.96 11.83
N GLU A 39 -14.40 17.94 12.70
CA GLU A 39 -14.02 17.91 14.13
C GLU A 39 -14.86 16.93 14.96
N GLU A 40 -16.09 16.64 14.53
CA GLU A 40 -17.07 15.82 15.26
C GLU A 40 -16.97 14.33 14.89
N ILE A 41 -16.23 14.01 13.82
CA ILE A 41 -16.03 12.64 13.39
C ILE A 41 -15.09 11.96 14.38
N SER A 42 -15.63 10.96 15.09
CA SER A 42 -14.88 10.08 16.00
C SER A 42 -14.19 8.94 15.25
N LEU A 43 -13.24 8.26 15.91
CA LEU A 43 -12.57 7.08 15.36
C LEU A 43 -13.58 5.98 14.97
N ASN A 44 -14.60 5.76 15.80
CA ASN A 44 -15.63 4.75 15.55
C ASN A 44 -16.48 5.11 14.33
N ALA A 45 -16.99 6.35 14.26
CA ALA A 45 -17.79 6.81 13.12
C ALA A 45 -16.98 6.78 11.81
N PHE A 46 -15.69 7.14 11.87
CA PHE A 46 -14.78 7.03 10.74
C PHE A 46 -14.55 5.57 10.31
N SER A 47 -14.30 4.68 11.27
CA SER A 47 -14.09 3.25 11.02
C SER A 47 -15.31 2.60 10.36
N GLU A 48 -16.51 2.89 10.87
CA GLU A 48 -17.78 2.44 10.29
C GLU A 48 -17.94 2.96 8.86
N LYS A 49 -17.68 4.25 8.62
CA LYS A 49 -17.77 4.84 7.28
C LYS A 49 -16.81 4.20 6.26
N ILE A 50 -15.62 3.82 6.70
CA ILE A 50 -14.65 3.11 5.84
C ILE A 50 -15.13 1.67 5.59
N ASN A 51 -15.72 1.01 6.58
CA ASN A 51 -16.32 -0.32 6.37
C ASN A 51 -17.48 -0.26 5.36
N ASP A 52 -18.40 0.70 5.51
CA ASP A 52 -19.49 0.95 4.53
C ASP A 52 -18.94 1.20 3.12
N TYR A 53 -17.83 1.91 3.03
CA TYR A 53 -17.14 2.15 1.76
C TYR A 53 -16.71 0.83 1.12
N PHE A 54 -16.07 -0.08 1.86
CA PHE A 54 -15.62 -1.37 1.34
C PHE A 54 -16.79 -2.29 0.98
N GLU A 55 -17.88 -2.26 1.74
CA GLU A 55 -19.12 -2.97 1.39
C GLU A 55 -19.68 -2.46 0.06
N LYS A 56 -19.75 -1.14 -0.12
CA LYS A 56 -20.23 -0.53 -1.36
C LYS A 56 -19.28 -0.77 -2.54
N LEU A 57 -17.97 -0.72 -2.32
CA LEU A 57 -16.96 -1.09 -3.30
C LEU A 57 -17.16 -2.55 -3.74
N SER A 58 -17.42 -3.45 -2.79
CA SER A 58 -17.66 -4.87 -3.06
C SER A 58 -18.92 -5.08 -3.91
N LEU A 59 -20.01 -4.39 -3.58
CA LEU A 59 -21.26 -4.43 -4.35
C LEU A 59 -21.09 -3.91 -5.78
N LYS A 60 -20.34 -2.84 -5.97
CA LYS A 60 -20.14 -2.21 -7.30
C LYS A 60 -19.22 -3.00 -8.22
N THR A 61 -18.17 -3.59 -7.64
CA THR A 61 -17.13 -4.31 -8.41
C THR A 61 -17.38 -5.81 -8.51
N GLY A 62 -18.30 -6.35 -7.69
CA GLY A 62 -18.50 -7.79 -7.51
C GLY A 62 -17.33 -8.49 -6.81
N SER A 63 -16.34 -7.74 -6.32
CA SER A 63 -15.16 -8.28 -5.64
C SER A 63 -15.39 -8.28 -4.14
N ASN A 64 -15.28 -9.44 -3.48
CA ASN A 64 -15.25 -9.47 -2.01
C ASN A 64 -13.97 -8.81 -1.46
N PHE A 65 -13.91 -8.59 -0.15
CA PHE A 65 -12.78 -7.89 0.47
C PHE A 65 -11.43 -8.58 0.24
N GLU A 66 -11.40 -9.92 0.23
CA GLU A 66 -10.18 -10.66 -0.08
C GLU A 66 -9.66 -10.39 -1.49
N LEU A 67 -10.55 -10.29 -2.49
CA LEU A 67 -10.19 -9.90 -3.85
C LEU A 67 -9.72 -8.45 -3.94
N ILE A 68 -10.31 -7.54 -3.16
CA ILE A 68 -9.86 -6.15 -3.05
C ILE A 68 -8.42 -6.11 -2.50
N ILE A 69 -8.11 -6.88 -1.46
CA ILE A 69 -6.73 -6.99 -0.94
C ILE A 69 -5.79 -7.61 -1.99
N LYS A 70 -6.21 -8.66 -2.71
CA LYS A 70 -5.39 -9.23 -3.80
C LYS A 70 -5.10 -8.23 -4.92
N GLN A 71 -6.05 -7.35 -5.23
CA GLN A 71 -5.82 -6.24 -6.15
C GLN A 71 -4.80 -5.26 -5.59
N TYR A 72 -4.93 -4.86 -4.32
CA TYR A 72 -3.93 -4.01 -3.64
C TYR A 72 -2.51 -4.58 -3.75
N LEU A 73 -2.32 -5.88 -3.44
CA LEU A 73 -1.02 -6.56 -3.55
C LEU A 73 -0.53 -6.57 -5.02
N SER A 74 -1.41 -6.81 -5.99
CA SER A 74 -1.01 -6.86 -7.40
C SER A 74 -0.65 -5.48 -7.96
N SER A 75 -1.34 -4.42 -7.52
CA SER A 75 -1.04 -3.04 -7.87
C SER A 75 0.36 -2.63 -7.38
N TRP A 76 0.71 -2.97 -6.14
CA TRP A 76 2.04 -2.71 -5.58
C TRP A 76 3.15 -3.49 -6.30
N ASP A 77 2.89 -4.75 -6.62
CA ASP A 77 3.82 -5.57 -7.42
C ASP A 77 4.11 -4.91 -8.78
N ALA A 78 3.07 -4.44 -9.48
CA ALA A 78 3.23 -3.75 -10.76
C ALA A 78 4.03 -2.43 -10.66
N LEU A 79 3.88 -1.70 -9.54
CA LEU A 79 4.63 -0.47 -9.27
C LEU A 79 6.12 -0.73 -9.04
N VAL A 80 6.46 -1.78 -8.30
CA VAL A 80 7.82 -1.98 -7.77
C VAL A 80 8.61 -3.01 -8.58
N GLY A 81 7.98 -4.12 -8.97
CA GLY A 81 8.67 -5.32 -9.43
C GLY A 81 9.59 -5.11 -10.65
N LYS A 82 9.21 -4.19 -11.56
CA LYS A 82 9.98 -3.83 -12.75
C LYS A 82 11.30 -3.11 -12.46
N TYR A 83 11.45 -2.54 -11.26
CA TYR A 83 12.64 -1.79 -10.84
C TYR A 83 13.54 -2.57 -9.89
N ILE A 84 13.22 -3.81 -9.54
CA ILE A 84 14.06 -4.59 -8.64
C ILE A 84 15.19 -5.26 -9.44
N ALA A 85 16.43 -5.09 -8.99
CA ALA A 85 17.59 -5.76 -9.57
C ALA A 85 17.38 -7.28 -9.66
N ARG A 86 17.76 -7.89 -10.79
CA ARG A 86 17.61 -9.33 -10.99
C ARG A 86 18.72 -10.09 -10.26
N GLU A 87 18.52 -11.39 -10.07
CA GLU A 87 19.59 -12.27 -9.61
C GLU A 87 20.75 -12.23 -10.60
N HIS A 88 21.98 -12.23 -10.09
CA HIS A 88 23.16 -12.28 -10.93
C HIS A 88 23.24 -13.65 -11.63
N VAL A 89 23.58 -13.65 -12.92
CA VAL A 89 23.81 -14.89 -13.65
C VAL A 89 25.14 -15.49 -13.19
N THR A 90 25.09 -16.59 -12.43
CA THR A 90 26.31 -17.30 -12.01
C THR A 90 26.92 -18.03 -13.20
N LYS A 91 28.12 -17.64 -13.61
CA LYS A 91 28.88 -18.39 -14.62
C LYS A 91 29.41 -19.70 -14.02
N LYS A 92 29.52 -20.75 -14.84
CA LYS A 92 30.16 -22.01 -14.43
C LYS A 92 31.59 -21.69 -13.94
N ASN A 93 31.91 -22.14 -12.72
CA ASN A 93 33.20 -21.99 -12.02
C ASN A 93 33.46 -20.63 -11.34
N GLU A 94 32.45 -19.77 -11.17
CA GLU A 94 32.57 -18.58 -10.32
C GLU A 94 31.78 -18.75 -9.02
N ALA A 95 32.25 -18.10 -7.95
CA ALA A 95 31.51 -18.05 -6.69
C ALA A 95 30.17 -17.30 -6.90
N PRO A 96 29.04 -17.79 -6.34
CA PRO A 96 27.78 -17.08 -6.43
C PRO A 96 27.89 -15.67 -5.85
N LEU A 97 27.48 -14.66 -6.62
CA LEU A 97 27.36 -13.30 -6.11
C LEU A 97 26.20 -13.23 -5.10
N PRO A 98 26.30 -12.38 -4.06
CA PRO A 98 25.22 -12.20 -3.10
C PRO A 98 23.98 -11.66 -3.80
N LEU A 99 22.81 -12.12 -3.35
CA LEU A 99 21.53 -11.62 -3.83
C LEU A 99 21.39 -10.13 -3.46
N PRO A 100 21.02 -9.24 -4.41
CA PRO A 100 20.72 -7.84 -4.08
C PRO A 100 19.72 -7.73 -2.93
N ARG A 101 19.94 -6.79 -2.02
CA ARG A 101 19.07 -6.63 -0.84
C ARG A 101 17.65 -6.32 -1.27
N SER A 102 17.46 -5.46 -2.27
CA SER A 102 16.13 -5.15 -2.83
C SER A 102 15.41 -6.42 -3.32
N ARG A 103 16.13 -7.32 -4.00
CA ARG A 103 15.60 -8.61 -4.48
C ARG A 103 15.23 -9.54 -3.34
N LYS A 104 16.05 -9.62 -2.28
CA LYS A 104 15.76 -10.46 -1.10
C LYS A 104 14.41 -10.09 -0.46
N TYR A 105 14.19 -8.81 -0.20
CA TYR A 105 12.96 -8.33 0.43
C TYR A 105 11.77 -8.41 -0.53
N TYR A 106 11.95 -8.07 -1.81
CA TYR A 106 10.90 -8.25 -2.80
C TYR A 106 10.46 -9.71 -2.93
N ASN A 107 11.39 -10.67 -2.95
CA ASN A 107 11.06 -12.10 -2.98
C ASN A 107 10.22 -12.50 -1.76
N TYR A 108 10.57 -12.01 -0.57
CA TYR A 108 9.77 -12.23 0.64
C TYR A 108 8.33 -11.65 0.51
N ALA A 109 8.18 -10.44 -0.03
CA ALA A 109 6.86 -9.87 -0.32
C ALA A 109 6.08 -10.71 -1.36
N MET A 110 6.77 -11.28 -2.35
CA MET A 110 6.13 -12.17 -3.34
C MET A 110 5.64 -13.49 -2.74
N GLU A 111 6.37 -14.06 -1.77
CA GLU A 111 5.88 -15.22 -1.02
C GLU A 111 4.60 -14.91 -0.25
N ILE A 112 4.53 -13.75 0.40
CA ILE A 112 3.29 -13.28 1.04
C ILE A 112 2.15 -13.15 0.01
N ARG A 113 2.41 -12.52 -1.14
CA ARG A 113 1.40 -12.30 -2.19
C ARG A 113 0.82 -13.62 -2.73
N ARG A 114 1.61 -14.69 -2.75
CA ARG A 114 1.18 -16.03 -3.21
C ARG A 114 0.31 -16.79 -2.20
N THR A 115 0.21 -16.31 -0.96
CA THR A 115 -0.62 -16.96 0.05
C THR A 115 -2.10 -16.93 -0.33
N ARG A 116 -2.81 -18.03 -0.05
CA ARG A 116 -4.23 -18.15 -0.40
C ARG A 116 -5.10 -17.14 0.35
N SER A 117 -4.81 -16.97 1.64
CA SER A 117 -5.47 -16.05 2.56
C SER A 117 -4.38 -15.31 3.33
N ILE A 118 -4.41 -13.97 3.26
CA ILE A 118 -3.43 -13.11 3.90
C ILE A 118 -3.91 -12.74 5.31
N THR A 119 -3.01 -12.83 6.28
CA THR A 119 -3.23 -12.33 7.66
C THR A 119 -2.88 -10.84 7.75
N MET A 120 -3.36 -10.15 8.80
CA MET A 120 -3.02 -8.73 8.98
C MET A 120 -1.51 -8.51 9.13
N ARG A 121 -0.82 -9.38 9.89
CA ARG A 121 0.65 -9.35 10.00
C ARG A 121 1.34 -9.43 8.63
N GLN A 122 0.93 -10.38 7.79
CA GLN A 122 1.48 -10.52 6.45
C GLN A 122 1.16 -9.32 5.56
N LEU A 123 -0.04 -8.74 5.68
CA LEU A 123 -0.41 -7.52 4.95
C LEU A 123 0.49 -6.34 5.38
N VAL A 124 0.77 -6.19 6.66
CA VAL A 124 1.70 -5.18 7.20
C VAL A 124 3.11 -5.37 6.67
N ASP A 125 3.65 -6.60 6.77
CA ASP A 125 4.99 -6.94 6.29
C ASP A 125 5.13 -6.66 4.78
N TYR A 126 4.15 -7.10 3.99
CA TYR A 126 4.09 -6.82 2.56
C TYR A 126 4.07 -5.32 2.28
N SER A 127 3.13 -4.60 2.90
CA SER A 127 2.91 -3.17 2.66
C SER A 127 4.16 -2.36 3.00
N ARG A 128 4.80 -2.65 4.13
CA ARG A 128 6.04 -1.98 4.55
C ARG A 128 7.17 -2.21 3.55
N VAL A 129 7.40 -3.46 3.14
CA VAL A 129 8.43 -3.79 2.15
C VAL A 129 8.18 -3.04 0.84
N MET A 130 6.96 -3.12 0.31
CA MET A 130 6.65 -2.52 -1.00
C MET A 130 6.71 -0.99 -0.95
N MET A 131 6.27 -0.35 0.12
CA MET A 131 6.37 1.11 0.29
C MET A 131 7.83 1.59 0.43
N CYS A 132 8.68 0.89 1.18
CA CYS A 132 10.11 1.20 1.27
C CYS A 132 10.83 1.03 -0.08
N LEU A 133 10.56 -0.06 -0.79
CA LEU A 133 11.11 -0.30 -2.12
C LEU A 133 10.67 0.78 -3.10
N TYR A 134 9.37 1.09 -3.14
CA TYR A 134 8.84 2.12 -4.04
C TYR A 134 9.38 3.51 -3.72
N SER A 135 9.55 3.85 -2.43
CA SER A 135 10.20 5.12 -2.04
C SER A 135 11.61 5.21 -2.62
N SER A 136 12.36 4.11 -2.61
CA SER A 136 13.72 4.06 -3.19
C SER A 136 13.71 4.12 -4.72
N VAL A 137 12.70 3.53 -5.37
CA VAL A 137 12.47 3.67 -6.82
C VAL A 137 12.19 5.12 -7.18
N ILE A 138 11.36 5.82 -6.40
CA ILE A 138 11.06 7.23 -6.63
C ILE A 138 12.35 8.07 -6.48
N ASP A 139 13.14 7.81 -5.44
CA ASP A 139 14.38 8.54 -5.18
C ASP A 139 15.49 8.24 -6.20
N SER A 140 15.46 7.06 -6.84
CA SER A 140 16.32 6.71 -7.95
C SER A 140 15.82 7.19 -9.31
N ASN A 141 14.77 8.03 -9.36
CA ASN A 141 14.12 8.47 -10.61
C ASN A 141 13.66 7.29 -11.51
N ASN A 142 13.15 6.22 -10.90
CA ASN A 142 12.70 4.99 -11.56
C ASN A 142 13.83 4.16 -12.19
N GLU A 143 15.05 4.26 -11.65
CA GLU A 143 16.14 3.34 -12.00
C GLU A 143 16.01 2.01 -11.25
N VAL A 144 16.69 0.98 -11.78
CA VAL A 144 16.76 -0.33 -11.13
C VAL A 144 17.53 -0.21 -9.82
N ILE A 145 16.95 -0.68 -8.72
CA ILE A 145 17.54 -0.66 -7.38
C ILE A 145 18.05 -2.04 -6.97
N ASP A 146 19.25 -2.11 -6.38
CA ASP A 146 19.87 -3.31 -5.80
C ASP A 146 19.91 -3.28 -4.25
N ASP A 147 19.88 -2.09 -3.65
CA ASP A 147 19.74 -1.81 -2.22
C ASP A 147 18.64 -0.78 -1.95
N PHE A 148 18.21 -0.66 -0.69
CA PHE A 148 17.18 0.29 -0.24
C PHE A 148 17.17 0.48 1.28
N ASP A 149 16.59 1.60 1.75
CA ASP A 149 16.34 1.82 3.18
C ASP A 149 15.01 1.15 3.62
N TYR A 150 15.10 0.23 4.59
CA TYR A 150 13.94 -0.48 5.16
C TYR A 150 13.31 0.27 6.36
N SER A 151 13.81 1.45 6.67
CA SER A 151 13.24 2.34 7.68
C SER A 151 11.91 2.89 7.19
N ALA A 152 10.88 2.79 8.02
CA ALA A 152 9.59 3.39 7.70
C ALA A 152 9.63 4.93 7.80
N ASN A 153 10.69 5.52 8.37
CA ASN A 153 10.95 6.96 8.32
C ASN A 153 11.31 7.45 6.91
N PHE A 154 11.81 6.58 6.05
CA PHE A 154 12.13 6.90 4.66
C PHE A 154 10.87 7.04 3.77
N ILE A 155 9.71 6.58 4.25
CA ILE A 155 8.46 6.59 3.47
C ILE A 155 7.75 7.95 3.57
N SER A 156 7.65 8.65 2.43
CA SER A 156 6.79 9.84 2.26
C SER A 156 5.50 9.47 1.53
N LEU A 157 4.37 9.44 2.26
CA LEU A 157 3.07 9.09 1.68
C LEU A 157 2.65 10.06 0.58
N GLU A 158 2.83 11.36 0.79
CA GLU A 158 2.47 12.40 -0.19
C GLU A 158 3.21 12.20 -1.51
N LYS A 159 4.53 11.95 -1.43
CA LYS A 159 5.36 11.67 -2.61
C LYS A 159 4.91 10.39 -3.32
N MET A 160 4.68 9.31 -2.56
CA MET A 160 4.21 8.04 -3.14
C MET A 160 2.87 8.19 -3.84
N ILE A 161 1.88 8.81 -3.19
CA ILE A 161 0.53 8.98 -3.76
C ILE A 161 0.59 9.87 -5.01
N ALA A 162 1.39 10.93 -5.01
CA ALA A 162 1.61 11.76 -6.19
C ALA A 162 2.23 10.97 -7.35
N CYS A 163 3.27 10.17 -7.09
CA CYS A 163 3.89 9.31 -8.10
C CYS A 163 2.91 8.24 -8.62
N MET A 164 2.14 7.59 -7.74
CA MET A 164 1.13 6.60 -8.13
C MET A 164 0.07 7.20 -9.06
N LYS A 165 -0.39 8.44 -8.79
CA LYS A 165 -1.37 9.15 -9.63
C LYS A 165 -0.86 9.45 -11.05
N GLU A 166 0.45 9.53 -11.23
CA GLU A 166 1.11 9.83 -12.51
C GLU A 166 1.74 8.60 -13.19
N GLU A 167 1.69 7.43 -12.54
CA GLU A 167 2.19 6.17 -13.07
C GLU A 167 1.47 5.85 -14.38
N LYS A 168 2.24 5.44 -15.40
CA LYS A 168 1.72 5.13 -16.73
C LYS A 168 1.65 3.63 -16.94
N SER A 169 0.56 3.17 -17.52
CA SER A 169 0.43 1.77 -17.91
C SER A 169 1.50 1.41 -18.93
N SER A 170 2.26 0.34 -18.66
CA SER A 170 3.23 -0.23 -19.61
C SER A 170 2.59 -1.02 -20.75
N THR A 171 1.28 -1.29 -20.68
CA THR A 171 0.58 -2.28 -21.52
C THR A 171 -0.17 -1.65 -22.68
N ILE A 172 -0.41 -0.34 -22.68
CA ILE A 172 -1.25 0.33 -23.68
C ILE A 172 -0.40 1.26 -24.56
N MET A 173 -0.56 1.15 -25.88
CA MET A 173 0.12 1.98 -26.90
C MET A 173 -0.18 3.49 -26.73
N PHE A 174 -1.24 3.82 -25.99
CA PHE A 174 -1.60 5.15 -25.51
C PHE A 174 -1.21 5.28 -24.04
N LYS A 175 -0.49 6.35 -23.69
CA LYS A 175 -0.05 6.68 -22.32
C LYS A 175 -1.25 6.99 -21.39
N LYS A 176 -2.07 6.00 -21.06
CA LYS A 176 -3.11 6.10 -20.04
C LYS A 176 -2.48 5.94 -18.65
N LYS A 177 -3.02 6.67 -17.66
CA LYS A 177 -2.69 6.46 -16.25
C LYS A 177 -2.93 5.00 -15.88
N GLN A 178 -2.02 4.45 -15.07
CA GLN A 178 -2.12 3.07 -14.58
C GLN A 178 -3.31 2.92 -13.62
N PHE A 179 -3.61 3.95 -12.85
CA PHE A 179 -4.71 3.99 -11.89
C PHE A 179 -5.81 4.95 -12.34
N ASP A 180 -7.04 4.47 -12.33
CA ASP A 180 -8.25 5.25 -12.55
C ASP A 180 -8.95 5.55 -11.23
N ILE A 181 -8.72 6.76 -10.71
CA ILE A 181 -9.26 7.20 -9.40
C ILE A 181 -10.47 8.14 -9.55
N GLU A 182 -11.04 8.27 -10.75
CA GLU A 182 -12.25 9.08 -10.96
C GLU A 182 -13.50 8.37 -10.41
N ASP A 183 -13.56 7.04 -10.49
CA ASP A 183 -14.58 6.27 -9.78
C ASP A 183 -14.15 6.07 -8.31
N LEU A 184 -14.81 6.82 -7.42
CA LEU A 184 -14.57 6.72 -5.98
C LEU A 184 -14.78 5.29 -5.45
N TYR A 185 -15.58 4.47 -6.11
CA TYR A 185 -15.83 3.07 -5.75
C TYR A 185 -15.25 2.10 -6.78
N GLY A 186 -14.14 2.48 -7.42
CA GLY A 186 -13.29 1.60 -8.22
C GLY A 186 -12.22 0.91 -7.38
N LEU A 187 -11.70 -0.21 -7.88
CA LEU A 187 -10.65 -0.98 -7.20
C LEU A 187 -9.33 -0.20 -7.05
N ASP A 188 -9.03 0.70 -7.99
CA ASP A 188 -7.86 1.58 -7.92
C ASP A 188 -8.01 2.57 -6.78
N THR A 189 -9.16 3.24 -6.64
CA THR A 189 -9.45 4.09 -5.48
C THR A 189 -9.37 3.31 -4.17
N GLY A 190 -9.89 2.07 -4.15
CA GLY A 190 -9.73 1.16 -3.01
C GLY A 190 -8.25 0.89 -2.68
N THR A 191 -7.39 0.74 -3.69
CA THR A 191 -5.93 0.56 -3.50
C THR A 191 -5.29 1.79 -2.85
N PHE A 192 -5.72 3.00 -3.22
CA PHE A 192 -5.25 4.25 -2.61
C PHE A 192 -5.67 4.36 -1.14
N ILE A 193 -6.95 4.07 -0.84
CA ILE A 193 -7.45 4.10 0.54
C ILE A 193 -6.72 3.08 1.42
N ILE A 194 -6.55 1.83 0.95
CA ILE A 194 -5.79 0.81 1.68
C ILE A 194 -4.33 1.25 1.86
N THR A 195 -3.72 1.87 0.86
CA THR A 195 -2.35 2.43 0.96
C THR A 195 -2.25 3.46 2.09
N MET A 196 -3.20 4.39 2.19
CA MET A 196 -3.20 5.41 3.24
C MET A 196 -3.41 4.80 4.64
N ILE A 197 -4.33 3.82 4.76
CA ILE A 197 -4.57 3.09 6.00
C ILE A 197 -3.31 2.35 6.44
N MET A 198 -2.71 1.56 5.54
CA MET A 198 -1.51 0.78 5.84
C MET A 198 -0.32 1.67 6.20
N TYR A 199 -0.14 2.80 5.50
CA TYR A 199 0.90 3.76 5.84
C TYR A 199 0.74 4.27 7.27
N CYS A 200 -0.45 4.79 7.63
CA CYS A 200 -0.69 5.33 8.96
C CYS A 200 -0.52 4.26 10.03
N PHE A 201 -1.02 3.04 9.78
CA PHE A 201 -0.87 1.92 10.69
C PHE A 201 0.61 1.52 10.91
N ILE A 202 1.39 1.43 9.83
CA ILE A 202 2.83 1.11 9.91
C ILE A 202 3.57 2.20 10.68
N LYS A 203 3.24 3.47 10.45
CA LYS A 203 3.87 4.60 11.13
C LYS A 203 3.54 4.66 12.62
N ASP A 204 2.29 4.39 12.99
CA ASP A 204 1.84 4.38 14.38
C ASP A 204 2.47 3.23 15.20
N ASN A 205 2.71 2.09 14.54
CA ASN A 205 3.28 0.89 15.17
C ASN A 205 4.81 0.79 15.00
N GLN A 206 5.49 1.87 14.64
CA GLN A 206 6.94 1.86 14.69
C GLN A 206 7.40 1.77 16.15
N VAL A 207 8.12 0.71 16.48
CA VAL A 207 8.95 0.70 17.67
C VAL A 207 10.11 1.64 17.37
N GLU A 208 10.00 2.91 17.81
CA GLU A 208 11.19 3.72 18.02
C GLU A 208 12.06 2.95 19.01
N GLY A 209 13.18 2.40 18.53
CA GLY A 209 14.12 1.72 19.41
C GLY A 209 14.47 2.67 20.57
N GLU A 210 14.45 2.15 21.80
CA GLU A 210 14.85 2.88 23.00
C GLU A 210 16.12 3.70 22.70
N GLN A 211 16.01 5.03 22.86
CA GLN A 211 17.14 5.95 22.81
C GLN A 211 18.09 5.71 23.99
#